data_AF-A0A8B2NC99-F1
#
_entry.id   AF-A0A8B2NC99-F1
#
_cell.length_a   1.000
_cell.length_b   1.000
_cell.length_c   1.000
_cell.angle_alpha   90.00
_cell.angle_beta   90.00
_cell.angle_gamma   90.00
#
_symmetry.space_group_name_H-M   'P 1'
#
loop_
_entity.id
_entity.type
_entity.pdbx_description
1 polymer ?
#
loop_
_entity_poly.entity_id
_entity_poly.type
_entity_poly.pdbx_seq_one_letter_code
_entity_poly.pdbx_strand_id
1 'polypeptide(L)' 'MFEVGQIVRFRNRLDRPPGSAEVFRITRVLPPVGDALQYRIRNESEPYERVVTEDRLDRVDTAADRKSGSLEEKVFGLG' A
#
# COMPACT_ATOMS: atom_id res chain seq x y z
N MET A 1 -5.76 -3.29 6.48
CA MET A 1 -6.18 -2.30 5.47
C MET A 1 -5.00 -1.45 5.03
N PHE A 2 -4.92 -1.17 3.74
CA PHE A 2 -3.91 -0.32 3.13
C PHE A 2 -4.54 0.90 2.46
N GLU A 3 -3.78 1.99 2.34
CA GLU A 3 -4.26 3.27 1.80
C GLU A 3 -3.83 3.51 0.35
N VAL A 4 -4.62 4.29 -0.39
CA VAL A 4 -4.23 4.75 -1.73
C VAL A 4 -3.03 5.67 -1.60
N GLY A 5 -1.96 5.34 -2.32
CA GLY A 5 -0.68 6.02 -2.25
C GLY A 5 0.35 5.31 -1.36
N GLN A 6 -0.07 4.33 -0.56
CA GLN A 6 0.82 3.56 0.31
C GLN A 6 1.73 2.62 -0.50
N ILE A 7 2.98 2.50 -0.05
CA ILE A 7 3.97 1.59 -0.61
C ILE A 7 3.84 0.23 0.10
N VAL A 8 3.67 -0.81 -0.69
CA VAL A 8 3.43 -2.18 -0.24
C VAL A 8 4.30 -3.15 -1.03
N ARG A 9 4.70 -4.25 -0.42
CA ARG A 9 5.49 -5.29 -1.07
C ARG A 9 4.55 -6.41 -1.44
N PHE A 10 4.44 -6.67 -2.74
CA PHE A 10 3.61 -7.76 -3.22
C PHE A 10 4.39 -9.08 -3.13
N ARG A 11 3.80 -10.07 -2.45
CA ARG A 11 4.35 -11.43 -2.39
C ARG A 11 3.97 -12.17 -3.67
N ASN A 12 4.75 -11.97 -4.73
CA ASN A 12 4.57 -12.74 -5.95
C ASN A 12 5.03 -14.18 -5.72
N ARG A 13 4.09 -15.13 -5.78
CA ARG A 13 4.36 -16.57 -5.62
C ARG A 13 4.79 -17.26 -6.91
N LEU A 14 4.79 -16.53 -8.03
CA LEU A 14 4.99 -17.04 -9.38
C LEU A 14 6.43 -16.77 -9.83
N ASP A 15 7.27 -17.79 -9.84
CA ASP A 15 8.51 -17.99 -10.63
C ASP A 15 9.42 -16.77 -10.94
N ARG A 16 9.40 -15.72 -10.12
CA ARG A 16 10.24 -14.52 -10.30
C ARG A 16 11.46 -14.64 -9.38
N PRO A 17 12.68 -14.34 -9.86
CA PRO A 17 13.89 -14.55 -9.09
C PRO A 17 13.85 -13.86 -7.72
N PRO A 18 14.41 -14.50 -6.68
CA PRO A 18 14.50 -13.96 -5.32
C PRO A 18 15.44 -12.75 -5.31
N GLY A 19 14.88 -11.57 -5.54
CA GLY A 19 15.60 -10.32 -5.72
C GLY A 19 14.70 -9.22 -6.27
N SER A 20 13.65 -9.60 -7.00
CA SER A 20 12.55 -8.72 -7.39
C SER A 20 11.56 -8.56 -6.23
N ALA A 21 12.02 -8.06 -5.08
CA ALA A 21 11.13 -7.53 -4.05
C ALA A 21 10.54 -6.21 -4.59
N GLU A 22 9.68 -6.34 -5.59
CA GLU A 22 9.07 -5.21 -6.26
C GLU A 22 8.13 -4.55 -5.28
N VAL A 23 8.50 -3.33 -4.91
CA VAL A 23 7.68 -2.44 -4.12
C VAL A 23 6.63 -1.86 -5.07
N PHE A 24 5.37 -2.01 -4.70
CA PHE A 24 4.26 -1.47 -5.46
C PHE A 24 3.60 -0.36 -4.67
N ARG A 25 2.95 0.55 -5.38
CA ARG A 25 2.10 1.58 -4.80
C ARG A 25 0.64 1.24 -5.00
N ILE A 26 -0.16 1.38 -3.95
CA ILE A 26 -1.61 1.23 -4.09
C ILE A 26 -2.15 2.43 -4.84
N THR A 27 -2.80 2.18 -5.97
CA THR A 27 -3.47 3.23 -6.76
C THR A 27 -4.96 3.31 -6.47
N ARG A 28 -5.56 2.21 -6.00
CA ARG A 28 -7.00 2.18 -5.71
C ARG A 28 -7.36 1.02 -4.77
N VAL A 29 -8.37 1.25 -3.93
CA VAL A 29 -9.06 0.19 -3.17
C VAL A 29 -10.25 -0.29 -3.98
N LEU A 30 -10.37 -1.60 -4.18
CA LEU A 30 -11.46 -2.25 -4.91
C LEU A 30 -12.47 -2.85 -3.93
N PRO A 31 -13.72 -3.07 -4.35
CA PRO A 31 -14.70 -3.74 -3.51
C PRO A 31 -14.17 -5.13 -3.08
N PRO A 32 -14.37 -5.50 -1.79
CA PRO A 32 -14.01 -6.82 -1.30
C PRO A 32 -14.75 -7.90 -2.10
N VAL A 33 -14.06 -9.01 -2.34
CA VAL A 33 -14.67 -10.22 -2.91
C VAL A 33 -14.63 -11.29 -1.83
N GLY A 34 -15.80 -11.67 -1.32
CA GLY A 34 -15.93 -12.48 -0.11
C GLY A 34 -15.44 -11.70 1.11
N ASP A 35 -14.57 -12.31 1.90
CA ASP A 35 -13.99 -11.73 3.11
C ASP A 35 -12.66 -10.97 2.89
N ALA A 36 -12.16 -10.94 1.65
CA ALA A 36 -10.87 -10.33 1.34
C ALA A 36 -11.02 -8.98 0.60
N LEU A 37 -10.38 -7.94 1.14
CA LEU A 37 -10.22 -6.66 0.45
C LEU A 37 -9.28 -6.82 -0.76
N GLN A 38 -9.68 -6.19 -1.87
CA GLN A 38 -8.85 -6.13 -3.06
C GLN A 38 -8.24 -4.74 -3.22
N TYR A 39 -7.00 -4.72 -3.68
CA TYR A 39 -6.22 -3.53 -3.90
C TYR A 39 -5.65 -3.56 -5.31
N ARG A 40 -5.67 -2.40 -5.94
CA ARG A 40 -5.02 -2.17 -7.22
C ARG A 40 -3.65 -1.57 -6.96
N ILE A 41 -2.62 -2.29 -7.40
CA ILE A 41 -1.23 -1.94 -7.19
C ILE A 41 -0.56 -1.66 -8.53
N ARG A 42 0.37 -0.70 -8.52
CA ARG A 42 1.19 -0.33 -9.67
C ARG A 42 2.65 -0.30 -9.27
N ASN A 43 3.51 -0.87 -10.12
CA ASN A 43 4.96 -0.73 -10.00
C ASN A 43 5.44 0.39 -10.93
N GLU A 44 6.53 1.05 -10.60
CA GLU A 44 7.24 1.92 -11.55
C GLU A 44 8.07 1.10 -12.55
N SER A 45 8.51 -0.10 -12.18
CA SER A 45 9.22 -1.03 -13.07
C SER A 45 8.30 -1.78 -14.05
N GLU A 46 7.01 -1.90 -13.75
CA GLU A 46 6.04 -2.58 -14.62
C GLU A 46 4.99 -1.59 -15.13
N PRO A 47 4.72 -1.53 -16.45
CA PRO A 47 3.76 -0.57 -17.01
C PRO A 47 2.30 -0.95 -16.75
N TYR A 48 2.04 -2.15 -16.23
CA TYR A 48 0.69 -2.66 -16.01
C TYR A 48 0.28 -2.58 -14.54
N GLU A 49 -1.03 -2.39 -14.31
CA GLU A 49 -1.62 -2.43 -12.98
C GLU A 49 -2.07 -3.85 -12.65
N ARG A 50 -1.90 -4.26 -11.39
CA ARG A 50 -2.35 -5.57 -10.90
C ARG A 50 -3.38 -5.41 -9.80
N VAL A 51 -4.36 -6.30 -9.79
CA VAL A 51 -5.32 -6.43 -8.69
C VAL A 51 -4.87 -7.59 -7.82
N VAL A 52 -4.74 -7.32 -6.53
CA VAL A 52 -4.28 -8.29 -5.53
C VAL A 52 -5.13 -8.20 -4.27
N THR A 53 -5.24 -9.29 -3.53
CA THR A 53 -5.91 -9.31 -2.23
C THR A 53 -4.98 -8.87 -1.11
N GLU A 54 -5.55 -8.40 0.00
CA GLU A 54 -4.80 -8.00 1.20
C GLU A 54 -3.80 -9.07 1.66
N ASP A 55 -4.20 -10.35 1.63
CA ASP A 55 -3.38 -11.51 2.02
C ASP A 55 -2.04 -11.59 1.27
N ARG A 56 -1.99 -11.10 0.02
CA ARG A 56 -0.79 -11.15 -0.82
C ARG A 56 0.08 -9.90 -0.72
N LEU A 57 -0.33 -8.94 0.10
CA LEU A 57 0.39 -7.70 0.34
C LEU A 57 1.06 -7.72 1.70
N ASP A 58 2.29 -7.24 1.73
CA ASP A 58 3.10 -7.06 2.92
C ASP A 58 3.33 -5.56 3.11
N ARG A 59 3.14 -5.05 4.34
CA ARG A 59 3.41 -3.64 4.64
C ARG A 59 4.91 -3.40 4.55
N VAL A 60 5.30 -2.45 3.71
CA VAL A 60 6.68 -1.98 3.68
C VAL A 60 6.76 -0.87 4.70
N ASP A 61 7.55 -1.10 5.74
CA ASP A 61 7.94 -0.07 6.71
C ASP A 61 8.87 0.91 5.98
N THR A 62 8.26 1.71 5.12
CA THR A 62 8.94 2.82 4.47
C THR A 62 8.81 3.94 5.48
N ALA A 63 9.93 4.47 5.99
CA ALA A 63 9.96 5.55 6.97
C ALA A 63 9.14 6.82 6.57
N ALA A 64 8.59 6.86 5.35
CA ALA A 64 7.62 7.82 4.85
C ALA A 64 6.21 7.69 5.45
N ASP A 65 5.82 6.52 5.98
CA ASP A 65 4.51 6.29 6.65
C ASP A 65 4.47 6.86 8.09
N ARG A 66 5.54 7.54 8.55
CA ARG A 66 5.50 8.30 9.80
C ARG A 66 4.89 9.70 9.64
N LYS A 67 4.31 10.02 8.48
CA LYS A 67 3.82 11.37 8.15
C LYS A 67 2.33 11.48 7.85
N SER A 68 1.50 10.57 8.35
CA SER A 68 0.06 10.82 8.37
C SER A 68 -0.59 10.20 9.61
N GLY A 69 -0.44 10.88 10.74
CA GLY A 69 -1.17 10.52 11.96
C GLY A 69 -0.55 11.11 13.21
N SER A 70 -1.23 12.11 13.78
CA SER A 70 -1.00 12.75 15.09
C SER A 70 0.10 13.85 15.10
N LEU A 71 -0.16 15.12 15.39
CA LEU A 71 -1.21 15.73 16.22
C LEU A 71 -1.63 17.09 15.65
N GLU A 72 -2.91 17.22 15.32
CA GLU A 72 -3.62 18.48 15.23
C GLU A 72 -3.75 19.09 16.64
N GLU A 73 -2.71 19.71 17.19
CA GLU A 73 -2.87 20.53 18.40
C GLU A 73 -1.88 21.69 18.40
N LYS A 74 -2.36 22.90 18.05
CA LYS A 74 -1.94 24.14 18.73
C LYS A 74 -2.85 25.33 18.43
N VAL A 75 -3.65 25.64 19.46
CA VAL A 75 -4.06 26.99 19.91
C VAL A 75 -5.13 27.70 19.07
N PHE A 76 -6.37 27.33 19.33
CA PHE A 76 -7.41 28.33 19.50
C PHE A 76 -7.35 28.84 20.95
N GLY A 77 -7.13 30.13 21.15
CA GLY A 77 -7.53 30.83 22.38
C GLY A 77 -6.44 31.59 23.13
N LEU A 78 -6.87 32.77 23.63
CA LEU A 78 -6.21 33.79 24.47
C LEU A 78 -5.51 34.88 23.63
N GLY A 79 -5.99 36.12 23.58
CA GLY A 79 -7.10 36.81 24.25
C GLY A 79 -7.09 38.27 23.83
#